data_AF-A0A7R9GBS1-F1
#
_entry.id   AF-A0A7R9GBS1-F1
#
_cell.length_a   1.000
_cell.length_b   1.000
_cell.length_c   1.000
_cell.angle_alpha   90.00
_cell.angle_beta   90.00
_cell.angle_gamma   90.00
#
_symmetry.space_group_name_H-M   'P 1'
#
loop_
_entity.id
_entity.type
_entity.pdbx_description
1 polymer ?
#
loop_
_entity_poly.entity_id
_entity_poly.type
_entity_poly.pdbx_seq_one_letter_code
_entity_poly.pdbx_strand_id
1 'polypeptide(L)'
;MIWKRIANPANVLMAAWQKGWVRLSWQLALLFSGHNSVMEDDECVPCDGVCPRQCKADDEVIHSGNVGAFEGCEMIEGSIKIMDHSFTGFRPLGKEGSTFLGEPHPPMHPDRLEVFSSLRRVTGFISIQANHPAFKNLSYFRNLEEIKGVDMTEFSSALYIIKTSLEFLGLRSLKTIMEGAVSILENDKLCLVDSVDWSLIKRSSYMPLLMNNSSPEKCRRAGLVCHKQCSDEGCWGPGPDQCVSCRNFKFEQSCVDACNPRDGLYEADGKVCARCHSECKQMCRGPGAGNCTDCLHVKDGPFCVAQCPGTKYQQGGVCKDCHANCDDGCDGPGAFIGPRGCHSCKRGIADFYNNVTVVNCLPEEAPCPAGYFSEYVGEKEENKALKPMSGKYVCRKCHERCKQCTGYGFHVSVCSECTYVRKGEQCEVECPLDFFEDKPRKECVPCHSECRMCHGPLASDCSSCLHYRLYQDPDSFDSAKNTTMPYNCTATCPEDFPHKVFPKDSSDAYCARDMSLLGCVSGFEVLIFIECH
;
A
#
# COMPACT_ATOMS: atom_id res chain seq x y z
N MET A 1 4.39 45.18 16.65
CA MET A 1 4.63 45.16 15.20
C MET A 1 6.13 45.39 15.04
N ILE A 2 6.97 44.43 14.61
CA ILE A 2 6.95 43.73 13.33
C ILE A 2 7.54 42.32 13.54
N TRP A 3 6.73 41.29 13.28
CA TRP A 3 7.17 39.95 12.95
C TRP A 3 7.47 39.91 11.44
N LYS A 4 8.65 39.37 11.04
CA LYS A 4 8.87 38.49 9.86
C LYS A 4 10.34 38.45 9.45
N ARG A 5 10.99 37.32 9.72
CA ARG A 5 11.65 36.44 8.72
C ARG A 5 12.32 35.29 9.47
N ILE A 6 11.62 34.16 9.54
CA ILE A 6 12.23 32.87 9.86
C ILE A 6 13.12 32.51 8.67
N ALA A 7 14.43 32.52 8.86
CA ALA A 7 15.35 31.94 7.88
C ALA A 7 15.19 30.42 7.90
N ASN A 8 15.04 29.81 6.72
CA ASN A 8 14.95 28.36 6.55
C ASN A 8 16.23 27.69 7.12
N PRO A 9 16.14 26.73 8.06
CA PRO A 9 17.30 26.15 8.75
C PRO A 9 18.35 25.54 7.80
N ALA A 10 17.93 25.00 6.66
CA ALA A 10 18.82 24.47 5.62
C ALA A 10 19.76 25.53 5.04
N ASN A 11 19.31 26.79 4.95
CA ASN A 11 20.13 27.89 4.43
C ASN A 11 21.19 28.35 5.43
N VAL A 12 20.96 28.16 6.74
CA VAL A 12 21.93 28.51 7.79
C VAL A 12 23.05 27.46 7.86
N LEU A 13 22.69 26.18 7.74
CA LEU A 13 23.65 25.05 7.66
C LEU A 13 24.53 25.12 6.41
N MET A 14 23.95 25.42 5.24
CA MET A 14 24.71 25.59 3.99
C MET A 14 25.68 26.78 4.05
N ALA A 15 25.27 27.90 4.66
CA ALA A 15 26.13 29.06 4.85
C ALA A 15 27.29 28.81 5.82
N ALA A 16 27.09 27.98 6.85
CA ALA A 16 28.15 27.57 7.78
C ALA A 16 29.15 26.58 7.16
N TRP A 17 28.68 25.68 6.28
CA TRP A 17 29.52 24.72 5.56
C TRP A 17 30.40 25.40 4.50
N GLN A 18 29.84 26.34 3.72
CA GLN A 18 30.59 27.11 2.72
C GLN A 18 31.67 28.04 3.32
N LYS A 19 31.54 28.43 4.59
CA LYS A 19 32.53 29.27 5.28
C LYS A 19 33.58 28.48 6.05
N GLY A 20 33.56 27.15 5.99
CA GLY A 20 34.57 26.28 6.63
C GLY A 20 34.38 26.10 8.15
N TRP A 21 33.20 26.41 8.69
CA TRP A 21 32.91 26.34 10.13
C TRP A 21 32.32 24.96 10.47
N VAL A 22 33.12 23.91 10.36
CA VAL A 22 32.71 22.51 10.60
C VAL A 22 32.20 22.31 12.03
N ARG A 23 32.84 22.93 13.03
CA ARG A 23 32.39 22.84 14.44
C ARG A 23 31.02 23.48 14.69
N LEU A 24 30.74 24.62 14.06
CA LEU A 24 29.47 25.33 14.26
C LEU A 24 28.31 24.64 13.53
N SER A 25 28.58 24.00 12.39
CA SER A 25 27.59 23.21 11.65
C SER A 25 27.21 21.92 12.38
N TRP A 26 28.13 21.27 13.09
CA TRP A 26 27.83 20.16 14.01
C TRP A 26 27.05 20.60 15.25
N GLN A 27 27.43 21.72 15.89
CA GLN A 27 26.71 22.25 17.06
C GLN A 27 25.28 22.70 16.72
N LEU A 28 25.06 23.26 15.52
CA LEU A 28 23.72 23.60 15.04
C LEU A 28 22.91 22.36 14.66
N ALA A 29 23.53 21.32 14.07
CA ALA A 29 22.84 20.04 13.80
C ALA A 29 22.39 19.31 15.07
N LEU A 30 23.16 19.42 16.17
CA LEU A 30 22.80 18.91 17.49
C LEU A 30 21.64 19.68 18.14
N LEU A 31 21.53 20.99 17.92
CA LEU A 31 20.43 21.81 18.45
C LEU A 31 19.08 21.52 17.76
N PHE A 32 19.08 20.97 16.55
CA PHE A 32 17.87 20.62 15.78
C PHE A 32 17.50 19.13 15.84
N SER A 33 18.37 18.29 16.40
CA SER A 33 18.10 16.88 16.66
C SER A 33 17.83 16.75 18.15
N GLY A 34 16.56 16.67 18.56
CA GLY A 34 16.17 16.51 19.97
C GLY A 34 16.65 15.18 20.56
N HIS A 35 17.95 15.05 20.80
CA HIS A 35 18.57 13.93 21.48
C HIS A 35 18.43 14.19 22.98
N ASN A 36 17.63 13.36 23.65
CA ASN A 36 17.67 13.31 25.10
C ASN A 36 19.01 12.70 25.52
N SER A 37 19.64 13.25 26.55
CA SER A 37 20.91 12.77 27.12
C SER A 37 20.70 12.32 28.57
N VAL A 38 21.38 11.26 28.99
CA VAL A 38 21.42 10.79 30.39
C VAL A 38 22.81 11.01 30.95
N MET A 39 22.87 11.28 32.26
CA MET A 39 24.13 11.37 33.00
C MET A 39 24.63 9.96 33.30
N GLU A 40 25.80 9.61 32.79
CA GLU A 40 26.51 8.37 33.08
C GLU A 40 27.95 8.71 33.48
N ASP A 41 28.34 8.36 34.71
CA ASP A 41 29.69 8.60 35.26
C ASP A 41 30.17 10.06 35.14
N ASP A 42 29.31 10.99 35.54
CA ASP A 42 29.50 12.45 35.44
C ASP A 42 29.63 13.02 34.01
N GLU A 43 29.36 12.21 32.98
CA GLU A 43 29.29 12.64 31.58
C GLU A 43 27.86 12.54 31.02
N CYS A 44 27.45 13.55 30.25
CA CYS A 44 26.17 13.51 29.53
C CYS A 44 26.32 12.67 28.26
N VAL A 45 25.76 11.46 28.27
CA VAL A 45 25.77 10.55 27.12
C VAL A 45 24.42 10.65 26.38
N PRO A 46 24.41 10.84 25.04
CA PRO A 46 23.18 10.84 24.25
C PRO A 46 22.54 9.44 24.25
N CYS A 47 21.22 9.38 24.47
CA CYS A 47 20.48 8.12 24.44
C CYS A 47 20.11 7.72 23.01
N ASP A 48 20.23 6.43 22.69
CA ASP A 48 19.60 5.86 21.49
C ASP A 48 18.09 5.68 21.72
N GLY A 49 17.32 6.73 21.40
CA GLY A 49 15.85 6.73 21.51
C GLY A 49 15.31 7.44 22.76
N VAL A 50 14.39 6.81 23.48
CA VAL A 50 13.84 7.36 24.74
C VAL A 50 14.82 7.06 25.86
N CYS A 51 15.26 8.09 26.58
CA CYS A 51 16.19 7.90 27.69
C CYS A 51 15.59 7.07 28.83
N PRO A 52 16.39 6.18 29.45
CA PRO A 52 16.01 5.49 30.68
C PRO A 52 15.54 6.48 31.75
N ARG A 53 14.42 6.17 32.42
CA ARG A 53 13.97 6.98 33.54
C ARG A 53 14.89 6.74 34.74
N GLN A 54 15.59 7.80 35.15
CA GLN A 54 16.45 7.82 36.33
C GLN A 54 15.66 8.26 37.55
N CYS A 55 15.85 7.54 38.66
CA CYS A 55 15.20 7.81 39.94
C CYS A 55 16.25 7.85 41.04
N LYS A 56 16.07 8.74 42.01
CA LYS A 56 17.01 8.90 43.12
C LYS A 56 16.51 8.13 44.35
N ALA A 57 17.42 7.43 45.02
CA ALA A 57 17.19 6.78 46.30
C ALA A 57 17.96 7.55 47.39
N ASP A 58 17.24 8.21 48.30
CA ASP A 58 17.81 9.09 49.34
C ASP A 58 18.39 8.31 50.55
N ASP A 59 19.03 7.16 50.29
CA ASP A 59 19.63 6.24 51.29
C ASP A 59 18.67 5.71 52.39
N GLU A 60 17.37 5.99 52.26
CA GLU A 60 16.30 5.51 53.12
C GLU A 60 15.92 4.05 52.84
N VAL A 61 15.31 3.40 53.84
CA VAL A 61 14.75 2.04 53.67
C VAL A 61 13.49 2.11 52.80
N ILE A 62 13.31 1.15 51.90
CA ILE A 62 12.09 1.04 51.11
C ILE A 62 10.92 0.61 52.01
N HIS A 63 9.83 1.36 51.97
CA HIS A 63 8.62 1.10 52.76
C HIS A 63 7.36 1.47 51.99
N SER A 64 6.19 1.22 52.60
CA SER A 64 4.87 1.42 51.97
C SER A 64 4.61 2.84 51.46
N GLY A 65 5.33 3.84 51.96
CA GLY A 65 5.19 5.26 51.62
C GLY A 65 6.08 5.75 50.49
N ASN A 66 7.24 5.12 50.26
CA ASN A 66 8.21 5.58 49.24
C ASN A 66 8.32 4.64 48.03
N VAL A 67 7.93 3.36 48.15
CA VAL A 67 8.11 2.35 47.08
C VAL A 67 7.49 2.75 45.74
N GLY A 68 6.37 3.49 45.75
CA GLY A 68 5.70 3.95 44.53
C GLY A 68 6.50 4.96 43.71
N ALA A 69 7.49 5.63 44.30
CA ALA A 69 8.35 6.56 43.57
C ALA A 69 9.23 5.88 42.52
N PHE A 70 9.45 4.56 42.69
CA PHE A 70 10.31 3.76 41.81
C PHE A 70 9.57 3.15 40.60
N GLU A 71 8.28 3.44 40.44
CA GLU A 71 7.50 2.91 39.32
C GLU A 71 8.00 3.44 37.96
N GLY A 72 8.33 2.51 37.07
CA GLY A 72 8.85 2.81 35.73
C GLY A 72 10.29 3.30 35.70
N CYS A 73 11.03 3.22 36.82
CA CYS A 73 12.44 3.55 36.85
C CYS A 73 13.27 2.44 36.20
N GLU A 74 14.18 2.82 35.32
CA GLU A 74 15.12 1.90 34.67
C GLU A 74 16.52 1.99 35.29
N MET A 75 16.85 3.14 35.89
CA MET A 75 18.10 3.36 36.61
C MET A 75 17.80 3.99 37.97
N ILE A 76 18.41 3.45 39.03
CA ILE A 76 18.38 4.04 40.37
C ILE A 76 19.75 4.58 40.73
N GLU A 77 19.78 5.87 41.03
CA GLU A 77 20.93 6.55 41.61
C GLU A 77 20.84 6.48 43.13
N GLY A 78 21.76 5.76 43.75
CA GLY A 78 21.78 5.46 45.18
C GLY A 78 21.62 3.97 45.45
N SER A 79 21.26 3.65 46.69
CA SER A 79 21.24 2.27 47.19
C SER A 79 19.82 1.81 47.54
N ILE A 80 19.53 0.53 47.32
CA ILE A 80 18.24 -0.07 47.65
C ILE A 80 18.39 -0.84 48.97
N LYS A 81 17.64 -0.43 49.99
CA LYS A 81 17.60 -1.09 51.29
C LYS A 81 16.20 -1.64 51.55
N ILE A 82 16.07 -2.95 51.69
CA ILE A 82 14.82 -3.61 52.09
C ILE A 82 15.10 -4.30 53.42
N MET A 83 14.38 -3.94 54.48
CA MET A 83 14.61 -4.47 55.83
C MET A 83 13.31 -5.06 56.41
N ASP A 84 13.38 -5.79 57.53
CA ASP A 84 12.19 -6.40 58.15
C ASP A 84 11.05 -5.41 58.36
N HIS A 85 11.38 -4.19 58.78
CA HIS A 85 10.38 -3.13 59.00
C HIS A 85 9.72 -2.59 57.73
N SER A 86 10.29 -2.86 56.54
CA SER A 86 9.60 -2.66 55.27
C SER A 86 8.30 -3.47 55.24
N PHE A 87 8.31 -4.70 55.77
CA PHE A 87 7.17 -5.61 55.74
C PHE A 87 6.37 -5.62 57.04
N THR A 88 6.97 -5.35 58.20
CA THR A 88 6.22 -5.27 59.48
C THR A 88 5.67 -3.87 59.78
N GLY A 89 6.06 -2.86 59.00
CA GLY A 89 5.77 -1.46 59.29
C GLY A 89 6.65 -0.91 60.41
N PHE A 90 6.77 0.41 60.45
CA PHE A 90 7.48 1.14 61.50
C PHE A 90 7.00 2.57 61.61
N ARG A 91 7.46 3.26 62.65
CA ARG A 91 7.23 4.69 62.83
C ARG A 91 8.58 5.39 62.94
N PRO A 92 8.97 6.24 61.97
CA PRO A 92 10.24 6.94 62.03
C PRO A 92 10.26 7.92 63.21
N LEU A 93 11.45 8.20 63.72
CA LEU A 93 11.67 9.33 64.62
C LEU A 93 11.45 10.62 63.81
N GLY A 94 10.87 11.65 64.43
CA GLY A 94 10.71 12.95 63.78
C GLY A 94 12.08 13.55 63.41
N LYS A 95 12.07 14.52 62.49
CA LYS A 95 13.29 15.25 62.07
C LYS A 95 14.07 15.78 63.29
N GLU A 96 15.39 15.89 63.17
CA GLU A 96 16.25 16.40 64.25
C GLU A 96 15.67 17.71 64.84
N GLY A 97 15.42 17.71 66.15
CA GLY A 97 14.79 18.82 66.88
C GLY A 97 13.29 18.69 67.13
N SER A 98 12.62 17.65 66.61
CA SER A 98 11.21 17.34 66.90
C SER A 98 11.06 16.32 68.03
N THR A 99 10.32 16.66 69.09
CA THR A 99 9.87 15.73 70.13
C THR A 99 8.73 14.79 69.69
N PHE A 100 8.26 14.91 68.44
CA PHE A 100 7.15 14.14 67.90
C PHE A 100 7.64 12.99 67.01
N LEU A 101 7.04 11.82 67.19
CA LEU A 101 7.20 10.65 66.31
C LEU A 101 6.61 10.96 64.93
N GLY A 102 7.31 10.60 63.86
CA GLY A 102 6.85 10.77 62.47
C GLY A 102 5.58 9.97 62.14
N GLU A 103 5.06 10.11 60.92
CA GLU A 103 3.87 9.38 60.50
C GLU A 103 4.15 7.86 60.43
N PRO A 104 3.26 7.01 60.99
CA PRO A 104 3.46 5.57 60.95
C PRO A 104 3.33 5.04 59.52
N HIS A 105 4.30 4.21 59.11
CA HIS A 105 4.27 3.49 57.85
C HIS A 105 3.69 2.09 58.07
N PRO A 106 2.56 1.74 57.43
CA PRO A 106 1.96 0.42 57.59
C PRO A 106 2.82 -0.69 56.97
N PRO A 107 2.62 -1.95 57.43
CA PRO A 107 3.15 -3.15 56.78
C PRO A 107 2.99 -3.13 55.26
N MET A 108 4.04 -3.51 54.53
CA MET A 108 4.02 -3.62 53.07
C MET A 108 4.02 -5.09 52.65
N HIS A 109 3.14 -5.49 51.73
CA HIS A 109 3.24 -6.81 51.10
C HIS A 109 4.39 -6.82 50.06
N PRO A 110 5.21 -7.90 49.96
CA PRO A 110 6.33 -7.98 49.02
C PRO A 110 5.98 -7.73 47.55
N ASP A 111 4.74 -8.04 47.12
CA ASP A 111 4.30 -7.78 45.74
C ASP A 111 4.38 -6.30 45.33
N ARG A 112 4.39 -5.37 46.31
CA ARG A 112 4.61 -3.95 46.01
C ARG A 112 6.01 -3.65 45.50
N LEU A 113 6.96 -4.58 45.62
CA LEU A 113 8.30 -4.48 45.03
C LEU A 113 8.28 -4.67 43.51
N GLU A 114 7.15 -5.07 42.90
CA GLU A 114 7.01 -5.23 41.44
C GLU A 114 7.29 -3.94 40.65
N VAL A 115 7.26 -2.78 41.32
CA VAL A 115 7.72 -1.49 40.77
C VAL A 115 9.16 -1.55 40.23
N PHE A 116 9.99 -2.44 40.77
CA PHE A 116 11.39 -2.62 40.33
C PHE A 116 11.53 -3.50 39.08
N SER A 117 10.43 -3.99 38.51
CA SER A 117 10.47 -4.86 37.34
C SER A 117 11.11 -4.23 36.10
N SER A 118 11.04 -2.90 35.94
CA SER A 118 11.69 -2.16 34.86
C SER A 118 13.16 -1.84 35.14
N LEU A 119 13.63 -2.06 36.37
CA LEU A 119 14.96 -1.66 36.81
C LEU A 119 16.03 -2.48 36.10
N ARG A 120 17.00 -1.79 35.50
CA ARG A 120 18.16 -2.38 34.81
C ARG A 120 19.48 -2.10 35.50
N ARG A 121 19.59 -0.98 36.22
CA ARG A 121 20.87 -0.57 36.83
C ARG A 121 20.67 0.10 38.19
N VAL A 122 21.57 -0.20 39.12
CA VAL A 122 21.69 0.47 40.42
C VAL A 122 23.12 0.99 40.58
N THR A 123 23.29 2.27 40.94
CA THR A 123 24.63 2.85 41.10
C THR A 123 25.28 2.51 42.44
N GLY A 124 24.50 2.43 43.52
CA GLY A 124 24.97 2.06 44.85
C GLY A 124 24.96 0.55 45.08
N PHE A 125 24.53 0.13 46.27
CA PHE A 125 24.39 -1.26 46.66
C PHE A 125 22.93 -1.70 46.81
N ILE A 126 22.71 -3.00 46.83
CA ILE A 126 21.42 -3.62 47.18
C ILE A 126 21.59 -4.41 48.48
N SER A 127 20.85 -4.00 49.52
CA SER A 127 20.83 -4.63 50.84
C SER A 127 19.43 -5.17 51.16
N ILE A 128 19.32 -6.47 51.37
CA ILE A 128 18.06 -7.17 51.65
C ILE A 128 18.19 -7.92 52.99
N GLN A 129 17.49 -7.42 53.99
CA GLN A 129 17.52 -7.89 55.38
C GLN A 129 16.08 -8.03 55.89
N ALA A 130 15.25 -8.72 55.11
CA ALA A 130 13.81 -8.76 55.32
C ALA A 130 13.23 -10.16 55.15
N ASN A 131 12.31 -10.51 56.06
CA ASN A 131 11.63 -11.80 56.10
C ASN A 131 10.10 -11.62 55.95
N HIS A 132 9.49 -12.37 55.03
CA HIS A 132 8.05 -12.42 54.89
C HIS A 132 7.60 -13.75 54.26
N PRO A 133 6.48 -14.38 54.68
CA PRO A 133 6.06 -15.67 54.15
C PRO A 133 5.90 -15.72 52.62
N ALA A 134 5.50 -14.62 52.00
CA ALA A 134 5.36 -14.48 50.54
C ALA A 134 6.65 -14.02 49.82
N PHE A 135 7.69 -13.60 50.54
CA PHE A 135 8.94 -13.10 49.94
C PHE A 135 9.90 -14.27 49.67
N LYS A 136 9.69 -14.92 48.52
CA LYS A 136 10.35 -16.18 48.14
C LYS A 136 11.53 -16.03 47.20
N ASN A 137 11.59 -14.96 46.42
CA ASN A 137 12.66 -14.69 45.48
C ASN A 137 12.72 -13.19 45.16
N LEU A 138 13.70 -12.79 44.35
CA LEU A 138 13.93 -11.42 43.91
C LEU A 138 13.55 -11.22 42.43
N SER A 139 12.53 -11.93 41.92
CA SER A 139 12.05 -11.75 40.54
C SER A 139 11.52 -10.35 40.25
N TYR A 140 11.29 -9.55 41.29
CA TYR A 140 11.05 -8.11 41.19
C TYR A 140 12.21 -7.39 40.48
N PHE A 141 13.43 -7.90 40.56
CA PHE A 141 14.64 -7.40 39.91
C PHE A 141 15.06 -8.21 38.66
N ARG A 142 14.10 -8.90 38.01
CA ARG A 142 14.37 -9.81 36.88
C ARG A 142 15.06 -9.18 35.66
N ASN A 143 15.02 -7.85 35.53
CA ASN A 143 15.65 -7.09 34.45
C ASN A 143 16.89 -6.33 34.91
N LEU A 144 17.30 -6.46 36.17
CA LEU A 144 18.52 -5.84 36.71
C LEU A 144 19.73 -6.46 36.02
N GLU A 145 20.49 -5.65 35.30
CA GLU A 145 21.66 -6.05 34.53
C GLU A 145 22.97 -5.73 35.26
N GLU A 146 22.99 -4.63 36.04
CA GLU A 146 24.21 -4.07 36.61
C GLU A 146 24.01 -3.47 38.01
N ILE A 147 24.97 -3.75 38.90
CA ILE A 147 25.15 -3.06 40.18
C ILE A 147 26.55 -2.42 40.17
N LYS A 148 26.63 -1.08 40.19
CA LYS A 148 27.94 -0.40 40.13
C LYS A 148 28.71 -0.51 41.44
N GLY A 149 28.05 -0.42 42.60
CA GLY A 149 28.73 -0.48 43.89
C GLY A 149 29.62 0.74 44.17
N VAL A 150 29.21 1.92 43.71
CA VAL A 150 29.88 3.21 44.04
C VAL A 150 29.82 3.44 45.55
N ASP A 151 28.65 3.17 46.13
CA ASP A 151 28.43 3.06 47.57
C ASP A 151 28.36 1.59 47.97
N MET A 152 28.74 1.29 49.21
CA MET A 152 28.75 -0.07 49.75
C MET A 152 28.14 -0.11 51.15
N THR A 153 27.64 -1.29 51.54
CA THR A 153 27.24 -1.53 52.94
C THR A 153 28.43 -1.42 53.90
N GLU A 154 28.17 -1.43 55.21
CA GLU A 154 29.19 -1.51 56.28
C GLU A 154 30.20 -2.65 56.10
N PHE A 155 29.83 -3.72 55.38
CA PHE A 155 30.70 -4.86 55.05
C PHE A 155 31.33 -4.78 53.66
N SER A 156 31.49 -3.58 53.10
CA SER A 156 32.03 -3.33 51.75
C SER A 156 31.36 -4.16 50.65
N SER A 157 30.09 -4.51 50.84
CA SER A 157 29.30 -5.34 49.93
C SER A 157 28.40 -4.49 49.03
N ALA A 158 28.41 -4.78 47.74
CA ALA A 158 27.50 -4.20 46.75
C ALA A 158 26.18 -4.99 46.64
N LEU A 159 26.22 -6.27 46.98
CA LEU A 159 25.04 -7.11 47.18
C LEU A 159 25.12 -7.76 48.55
N TYR A 160 24.17 -7.43 49.42
CA TYR A 160 24.12 -7.89 50.81
C TYR A 160 22.75 -8.51 51.11
N ILE A 161 22.71 -9.81 51.38
CA ILE A 161 21.45 -10.55 51.62
C ILE A 161 21.60 -11.38 52.89
N ILE A 162 20.84 -11.05 53.94
CA ILE A 162 20.94 -11.72 55.24
C ILE A 162 19.59 -11.98 55.90
N LYS A 163 19.45 -13.14 56.56
CA LYS A 163 18.26 -13.53 57.36
C LYS A 163 16.92 -13.39 56.62
N THR A 164 16.89 -13.75 55.34
CA THR A 164 15.69 -13.62 54.49
C THR A 164 14.88 -14.93 54.40
N SER A 165 13.64 -14.81 53.92
CA SER A 165 12.75 -15.95 53.59
C SER A 165 12.93 -16.51 52.17
N LEU A 166 13.95 -16.05 51.44
CA LEU A 166 14.15 -16.38 50.03
C LEU A 166 14.48 -17.88 49.87
N GLU A 167 13.95 -18.48 48.81
CA GLU A 167 14.21 -19.86 48.39
C GLU A 167 15.20 -19.90 47.21
N PHE A 168 15.20 -18.89 46.35
CA PHE A 168 16.17 -18.67 45.27
C PHE A 168 16.26 -17.17 44.96
N LEU A 169 17.31 -16.71 44.29
CA LEU A 169 17.51 -15.28 44.02
C LEU A 169 16.64 -14.77 42.86
N GLY A 170 16.63 -15.42 41.70
CA GLY A 170 15.82 -14.98 40.55
C GLY A 170 16.34 -13.74 39.81
N LEU A 171 17.62 -13.39 39.97
CA LEU A 171 18.29 -12.25 39.33
C LEU A 171 18.73 -12.57 37.90
N ARG A 172 17.80 -13.06 37.07
CA ARG A 172 18.11 -13.70 35.76
C ARG A 172 18.85 -12.83 34.74
N SER A 173 18.77 -11.51 34.84
CA SER A 173 19.43 -10.60 33.89
C SER A 173 20.75 -10.02 34.43
N LEU A 174 21.14 -10.34 35.67
CA LEU A 174 22.31 -9.75 36.30
C LEU A 174 23.57 -10.25 35.60
N LYS A 175 24.29 -9.33 34.97
CA LYS A 175 25.52 -9.62 34.21
C LYS A 175 26.75 -9.18 34.96
N THR A 176 26.70 -8.03 35.64
CA THR A 176 27.89 -7.41 36.19
C THR A 176 27.65 -6.77 37.55
N ILE A 177 28.57 -7.02 38.48
CA ILE A 177 28.77 -6.24 39.70
C ILE A 177 30.16 -5.61 39.58
N MET A 178 30.21 -4.28 39.42
CA MET A 178 31.45 -3.57 39.10
C MET A 178 32.39 -3.54 40.31
N GLU A 179 31.94 -2.94 41.42
CA GLU A 179 32.72 -2.84 42.65
C GLU A 179 32.01 -3.47 43.85
N GLY A 180 32.79 -3.77 44.89
CA GLY A 180 32.29 -4.31 46.16
C GLY A 180 32.17 -5.84 46.24
N ALA A 181 31.98 -6.33 47.47
CA ALA A 181 31.80 -7.74 47.78
C ALA A 181 30.35 -8.21 47.56
N VAL A 182 30.16 -9.54 47.49
CA VAL A 182 28.84 -10.18 47.50
C VAL A 182 28.77 -10.98 48.79
N SER A 183 27.80 -10.68 49.64
CA SER A 183 27.66 -11.29 50.96
C SER A 183 26.25 -11.83 51.12
N ILE A 184 26.13 -13.16 51.17
CA ILE A 184 24.84 -13.86 51.28
C ILE A 184 24.93 -14.81 52.48
N LEU A 185 24.28 -14.41 53.57
CA LEU A 185 24.53 -14.94 54.91
C LEU A 185 23.23 -15.36 55.62
N GLU A 186 23.25 -16.47 56.35
CA GLU A 186 22.15 -16.85 57.27
C GLU A 186 20.76 -16.97 56.61
N ASN A 187 20.68 -17.43 55.35
CA ASN A 187 19.42 -17.65 54.64
C ASN A 187 19.11 -19.16 54.58
N ASP A 188 18.42 -19.68 55.59
CA ASP A 188 18.23 -21.13 55.83
C ASP A 188 17.41 -21.88 54.75
N LYS A 189 16.63 -21.15 53.95
CA LYS A 189 15.81 -21.65 52.84
C LYS A 189 16.41 -21.37 51.47
N LEU A 190 17.42 -20.50 51.38
CA LEU A 190 17.96 -20.03 50.12
C LEU A 190 18.87 -21.09 49.48
N CYS A 191 18.50 -21.49 48.27
CA CYS A 191 19.18 -22.50 47.46
C CYS A 191 19.84 -21.88 46.22
N LEU A 192 20.65 -22.68 45.53
CA LEU A 192 21.30 -22.38 44.23
C LEU A 192 22.41 -21.33 44.25
N VAL A 193 22.58 -20.58 45.34
CA VAL A 193 23.61 -19.53 45.46
C VAL A 193 25.03 -20.08 45.28
N ASP A 194 25.29 -21.29 45.78
CA ASP A 194 26.59 -21.97 45.64
C ASP A 194 26.84 -22.50 44.22
N SER A 195 25.79 -22.62 43.39
CA SER A 195 25.90 -23.13 42.02
C SER A 195 26.30 -22.05 41.01
N VAL A 196 26.12 -20.77 41.37
CA VAL A 196 26.42 -19.63 40.50
C VAL A 196 27.93 -19.39 40.50
N ASP A 197 28.53 -19.36 39.31
CA ASP A 197 29.91 -18.92 39.17
C ASP A 197 30.00 -17.39 39.27
N TRP A 198 30.21 -16.91 40.49
CA TRP A 198 30.33 -15.48 40.80
C TRP A 198 31.52 -14.81 40.11
N SER A 199 32.50 -15.55 39.60
CA SER A 199 33.64 -14.99 38.87
C SER A 199 33.25 -14.40 37.52
N LEU A 200 32.13 -14.86 36.94
CA LEU A 200 31.59 -14.35 35.67
C LEU A 200 30.84 -13.03 35.85
N ILE A 201 30.33 -12.77 37.05
CA ILE A 201 29.47 -11.62 37.35
C ILE A 201 30.26 -10.51 38.02
N LYS A 202 31.22 -10.84 38.88
CA LYS A 202 32.01 -9.85 39.62
C LYS A 202 33.20 -9.37 38.81
N ARG A 203 33.42 -8.06 38.78
CA ARG A 203 34.66 -7.44 38.26
C ARG A 203 35.69 -7.21 39.36
N SER A 204 35.23 -7.00 40.58
CA SER A 204 36.08 -6.79 41.74
C SER A 204 36.84 -8.05 42.17
N SER A 205 37.98 -7.88 42.83
CA SER A 205 38.81 -8.97 43.36
C SER A 205 38.30 -9.58 44.67
N TYR A 206 37.25 -9.00 45.26
CA TYR A 206 36.67 -9.50 46.51
C TYR A 206 36.07 -10.90 46.29
N MET A 207 36.33 -11.85 47.20
CA MET A 207 35.66 -13.15 47.16
C MET A 207 34.20 -13.02 47.63
N PRO A 208 33.26 -13.81 47.06
CA PRO A 208 31.89 -13.87 47.58
C PRO A 208 31.89 -14.56 48.95
N LEU A 209 31.19 -13.97 49.91
CA LEU A 209 31.00 -14.52 51.25
C LEU A 209 29.64 -15.21 51.33
N LEU A 210 29.65 -16.53 51.21
CA LEU A 210 28.46 -17.39 51.23
C LEU A 210 28.51 -18.29 52.47
N MET A 211 27.70 -18.01 53.49
CA MET A 211 27.73 -18.78 54.74
C MET A 211 26.33 -18.97 55.35
N ASN A 212 26.10 -20.10 56.05
CA ASN A 212 24.84 -20.43 56.71
C ASN A 212 23.59 -20.34 55.81
N ASN A 213 23.74 -20.67 54.52
CA ASN A 213 22.63 -20.83 53.58
C ASN A 213 22.14 -22.29 53.54
N SER A 214 21.12 -22.60 52.73
CA SER A 214 20.56 -23.94 52.67
C SER A 214 21.54 -24.96 52.08
N SER A 215 21.69 -26.12 52.73
CA SER A 215 22.58 -27.18 52.23
C SER A 215 22.10 -27.75 50.88
N PRO A 216 23.02 -28.17 49.99
CA PRO A 216 22.66 -28.77 48.69
C PRO A 216 21.67 -29.95 48.78
N GLU A 217 21.77 -30.79 49.82
CA GLU A 217 20.85 -31.92 50.01
C GLU A 217 19.43 -31.51 50.41
N LYS A 218 19.28 -30.39 51.12
CA LYS A 218 17.96 -29.82 51.44
C LYS A 218 17.34 -29.22 50.17
N CYS A 219 18.14 -28.56 49.34
CA CYS A 219 17.71 -28.00 48.06
C CYS A 219 17.25 -29.07 47.06
N ARG A 220 18.00 -30.17 46.93
CA ARG A 220 17.60 -31.30 46.06
C ARG A 220 16.27 -31.93 46.49
N ARG A 221 16.06 -32.12 47.80
CA ARG A 221 14.79 -32.65 48.34
C ARG A 221 13.61 -31.70 48.12
N ALA A 222 13.86 -30.40 48.09
CA ALA A 222 12.88 -29.38 47.77
C ALA A 222 12.64 -29.20 46.26
N GLY A 223 13.39 -29.90 45.39
CA GLY A 223 13.33 -29.72 43.93
C GLY A 223 13.94 -28.40 43.45
N LEU A 224 14.67 -27.68 44.30
CA LEU A 224 15.37 -26.44 43.96
C LEU A 224 16.75 -26.78 43.40
N VAL A 225 16.76 -27.22 42.14
CA VAL A 225 17.96 -27.55 41.36
C VAL A 225 17.93 -26.81 40.03
N CYS A 226 19.09 -26.52 39.45
CA CYS A 226 19.13 -25.89 38.13
C CYS A 226 18.45 -26.73 37.06
N HIS A 227 17.80 -26.06 36.11
CA HIS A 227 17.21 -26.73 34.98
C HIS A 227 18.28 -27.46 34.15
N LYS A 228 17.93 -28.61 33.56
CA LYS A 228 18.85 -29.43 32.75
C LYS A 228 19.47 -28.71 31.53
N GLN A 229 18.86 -27.60 31.11
CA GLN A 229 19.31 -26.76 30.00
C GLN A 229 20.24 -25.62 30.42
N CYS A 230 20.44 -25.42 31.72
CA CYS A 230 21.47 -24.51 32.22
C CYS A 230 22.85 -25.15 32.02
N SER A 231 23.84 -24.30 31.73
CA SER A 231 25.24 -24.69 31.71
C SER A 231 25.75 -24.96 33.13
N ASP A 232 27.02 -25.33 33.23
CA ASP A 232 27.68 -25.57 34.50
C ASP A 232 28.10 -24.25 35.20
N GLU A 233 27.77 -23.08 34.62
CA GLU A 233 27.98 -21.74 35.19
C GLU A 233 26.91 -21.36 36.24
N GLY A 234 25.88 -22.20 36.38
CA GLY A 234 24.86 -22.08 37.42
C GLY A 234 23.54 -21.46 36.98
N CYS A 235 22.68 -21.20 37.97
CA CYS A 235 21.36 -20.65 37.76
C CYS A 235 20.87 -19.81 38.95
N TRP A 236 19.98 -18.86 38.65
CA TRP A 236 19.30 -17.99 39.60
C TRP A 236 18.03 -18.62 40.18
N GLY A 237 17.57 -19.75 39.63
CA GLY A 237 16.30 -20.40 39.95
C GLY A 237 16.14 -21.72 39.18
N PRO A 238 15.08 -22.50 39.46
CA PRO A 238 14.90 -23.84 38.88
C PRO A 238 14.41 -23.85 37.42
N GLY A 239 13.95 -22.71 36.89
CA GLY A 239 13.40 -22.60 35.54
C GLY A 239 14.46 -22.55 34.42
N PRO A 240 14.11 -22.92 33.17
CA PRO A 240 15.01 -22.77 32.02
C PRO A 240 15.31 -21.30 31.66
N ASP A 241 14.53 -20.35 32.16
CA ASP A 241 14.73 -18.90 32.01
C ASP A 241 15.56 -18.27 33.12
N GLN A 242 16.09 -19.10 34.03
CA GLN A 242 16.86 -18.67 35.20
C GLN A 242 18.34 -19.08 35.10
N CYS A 243 18.79 -19.62 33.97
CA CYS A 243 20.18 -20.02 33.80
C CYS A 243 21.09 -18.79 33.69
N VAL A 244 22.31 -18.87 34.24
CA VAL A 244 23.35 -17.86 34.00
C VAL A 244 23.73 -17.87 32.51
N SER A 245 23.93 -19.06 31.95
CA SER A 245 24.03 -19.28 30.52
C SER A 245 23.40 -20.60 30.09
N CYS A 246 23.07 -20.70 28.81
CA CYS A 246 22.44 -21.89 28.24
C CYS A 246 23.49 -22.92 27.85
N ARG A 247 23.23 -24.19 28.16
CA ARG A 247 24.08 -25.32 27.76
C ARG A 247 24.12 -25.47 26.23
N ASN A 248 22.94 -25.48 25.61
CA ASN A 248 22.75 -25.69 24.18
C ASN A 248 22.37 -24.39 23.47
N PHE A 249 21.09 -24.01 23.47
CA PHE A 249 20.61 -22.84 22.75
C PHE A 249 19.82 -21.88 23.64
N LYS A 250 19.83 -20.60 23.28
CA LYS A 250 19.00 -19.56 23.91
C LYS A 250 17.86 -19.18 22.98
N PHE A 251 16.63 -19.28 23.45
CA PHE A 251 15.45 -18.76 22.75
C PHE A 251 14.78 -17.68 23.60
N GLU A 252 14.75 -16.45 23.08
CA GLU A 252 14.34 -15.27 23.86
C GLU A 252 15.11 -15.19 25.18
N GLN A 253 14.45 -15.43 26.32
CA GLN A 253 15.07 -15.43 27.65
C GLN A 253 15.14 -16.82 28.30
N SER A 254 14.89 -17.89 27.54
CA SER A 254 14.83 -19.26 28.03
C SER A 254 15.83 -20.16 27.31
N CYS A 255 16.43 -21.11 28.04
CA CYS A 255 17.33 -22.10 27.47
C CYS A 255 16.57 -23.30 26.92
N VAL A 256 16.86 -23.65 25.67
CA VAL A 256 16.24 -24.75 24.94
C VAL A 256 17.29 -25.75 24.46
N ASP A 257 16.87 -27.00 24.30
CA ASP A 257 17.75 -28.10 23.92
C ASP A 257 18.22 -28.00 22.46
N ALA A 258 17.31 -27.60 21.58
CA ALA A 258 17.52 -27.43 20.15
C ALA A 258 16.54 -26.40 19.58
N CYS A 259 16.93 -25.71 18.51
CA CYS A 259 16.03 -24.86 17.73
C CYS A 259 15.15 -25.73 16.83
N ASN A 260 14.01 -26.19 17.35
CA ASN A 260 13.14 -27.12 16.64
C ASN A 260 12.39 -26.44 15.47
N PRO A 261 12.62 -26.85 14.21
CA PRO A 261 11.94 -26.26 13.05
C PRO A 261 10.43 -26.44 13.06
N ARG A 262 9.91 -27.45 13.78
CA ARG A 262 8.46 -27.67 13.90
C ARG A 262 7.77 -26.62 14.76
N ASP A 263 8.51 -25.99 15.68
CA ASP A 263 8.03 -24.91 16.53
C ASP A 263 8.19 -23.54 15.86
N GLY A 264 8.56 -23.51 14.57
CA GLY A 264 8.86 -22.29 13.84
C GLY A 264 10.16 -21.62 14.28
N LEU A 265 11.12 -22.41 14.76
CA LEU A 265 12.44 -21.92 15.18
C LEU A 265 13.52 -22.33 14.21
N TYR A 266 14.51 -21.47 14.04
CA TYR A 266 15.75 -21.79 13.35
C TYR A 266 16.94 -21.37 14.19
N GLU A 267 18.09 -21.99 13.93
CA GLU A 267 19.35 -21.61 14.54
C GLU A 267 19.88 -20.34 13.88
N ALA A 268 19.88 -19.25 14.64
CA ALA A 268 20.60 -18.04 14.32
C ALA A 268 22.06 -18.15 14.81
N ASP A 269 22.88 -17.16 14.50
CA ASP A 269 24.28 -17.15 14.87
C ASP A 269 24.48 -17.25 16.40
N GLY A 270 25.53 -17.99 16.82
CA GLY A 270 25.99 -17.99 18.21
C GLY A 270 25.09 -18.72 19.21
N LYS A 271 24.54 -19.91 18.86
CA LYS A 271 23.67 -20.72 19.73
C LYS A 271 22.38 -20.01 20.14
N VAL A 272 21.85 -19.14 19.28
CA VAL A 272 20.58 -18.45 19.51
C VAL A 272 19.51 -19.02 18.61
N CYS A 273 18.34 -19.34 19.15
CA CYS A 273 17.17 -19.67 18.34
C CYS A 273 16.39 -18.39 18.03
N ALA A 274 15.90 -18.27 16.80
CA ALA A 274 15.02 -17.20 16.37
C ALA A 274 13.75 -17.76 15.74
N ARG A 275 12.65 -16.98 15.79
CA ARG A 275 11.40 -17.36 15.15
C ARG A 275 11.45 -17.11 13.65
N CYS A 276 10.83 -18.00 12.89
CA CYS A 276 10.56 -17.81 11.47
C CYS A 276 9.67 -16.59 11.22
N HIS A 277 9.73 -16.07 10.01
CA HIS A 277 8.84 -15.00 9.57
C HIS A 277 7.37 -15.46 9.60
N SER A 278 6.42 -14.55 9.85
CA SER A 278 4.99 -14.86 9.97
C SER A 278 4.37 -15.46 8.70
N GLU A 279 4.95 -15.15 7.54
CA GLU A 279 4.55 -15.68 6.23
C GLU A 279 5.13 -17.06 5.92
N CYS A 280 5.96 -17.63 6.81
CA CYS A 280 6.42 -19.00 6.69
C CYS A 280 5.36 -19.94 7.26
N LYS A 281 5.02 -21.01 6.55
CA LYS A 281 3.99 -21.95 7.01
C LYS A 281 4.37 -22.63 8.33
N GLN A 282 5.59 -23.17 8.40
CA GLN A 282 6.14 -23.80 9.63
C GLN A 282 7.66 -23.67 9.72
N MET A 283 8.40 -23.98 8.65
CA MET A 283 9.86 -24.04 8.70
C MET A 283 10.51 -22.93 7.88
N CYS A 284 11.65 -22.44 8.35
CA CYS A 284 12.51 -21.49 7.67
C CYS A 284 13.98 -21.86 7.84
N ARG A 285 14.84 -21.30 7.00
CA ARG A 285 16.29 -21.49 7.02
C ARG A 285 17.04 -20.28 7.56
N GLY A 286 16.33 -19.21 7.88
CA GLY A 286 16.92 -17.91 8.20
C GLY A 286 15.87 -16.84 8.43
N PRO A 287 16.30 -15.59 8.69
CA PRO A 287 15.41 -14.48 8.98
C PRO A 287 14.61 -14.02 7.75
N GLY A 288 13.43 -13.45 7.97
CA GLY A 288 12.65 -12.80 6.93
C GLY A 288 11.87 -13.75 6.00
N ALA A 289 10.99 -13.16 5.20
CA ALA A 289 10.02 -13.90 4.39
C ALA A 289 10.60 -14.66 3.19
N GLY A 290 11.87 -14.39 2.83
CA GLY A 290 12.57 -15.04 1.73
C GLY A 290 13.22 -16.38 2.08
N ASN A 291 13.32 -16.67 3.38
CA ASN A 291 13.98 -17.88 3.89
C ASN A 291 12.99 -18.95 4.32
N CYS A 292 11.71 -18.80 3.99
CA CYS A 292 10.71 -19.83 4.23
C CYS A 292 10.96 -21.05 3.33
N THR A 293 10.76 -22.24 3.89
CA THR A 293 10.73 -23.48 3.09
C THR A 293 9.46 -23.55 2.25
N ASP A 294 8.32 -23.26 2.89
CA ASP A 294 7.00 -23.16 2.28
C ASP A 294 6.31 -21.88 2.75
N CYS A 295 5.66 -21.18 1.82
CA CYS A 295 4.87 -19.99 2.14
C CYS A 295 3.55 -20.39 2.79
N LEU A 296 3.13 -19.61 3.78
CA LEU A 296 1.81 -19.73 4.39
C LEU A 296 0.71 -19.35 3.39
N HIS A 297 0.92 -18.27 2.65
CA HIS A 297 -0.01 -17.73 1.66
C HIS A 297 0.52 -17.89 0.23
N VAL A 298 1.14 -16.84 -0.34
CA VAL A 298 1.62 -16.84 -1.73
C VAL A 298 3.09 -16.46 -1.82
N LYS A 299 3.73 -16.87 -2.91
CA LYS A 299 5.14 -16.58 -3.19
C LYS A 299 5.27 -15.50 -4.27
N ASP A 300 5.93 -14.39 -3.95
CA ASP A 300 6.33 -13.37 -4.91
C ASP A 300 7.85 -13.36 -5.06
N GLY A 301 8.34 -13.88 -6.20
CA GLY A 301 9.77 -14.08 -6.42
C GLY A 301 10.37 -14.99 -5.33
N PRO A 302 11.38 -14.55 -4.57
CA PRO A 302 11.94 -15.33 -3.46
C PRO A 302 11.15 -15.18 -2.15
N PHE A 303 10.23 -14.23 -2.03
CA PHE A 303 9.58 -13.87 -0.77
C PHE A 303 8.19 -14.48 -0.62
N CYS A 304 7.83 -14.90 0.58
CA CYS A 304 6.45 -15.23 0.94
C CYS A 304 5.70 -13.96 1.37
N VAL A 305 4.52 -13.74 0.81
CA VAL A 305 3.68 -12.56 1.09
C VAL A 305 2.25 -13.00 1.33
N ALA A 306 1.49 -12.21 2.11
CA ALA A 306 0.10 -12.52 2.44
C ALA A 306 -0.82 -12.47 1.21
N GLN A 307 -0.57 -11.53 0.30
CA GLN A 307 -1.30 -11.36 -0.95
C GLN A 307 -0.35 -10.82 -2.03
N CYS A 308 -0.61 -11.16 -3.29
CA CYS A 308 0.14 -10.61 -4.41
C CYS A 308 -0.01 -9.09 -4.46
N PRO A 309 1.06 -8.34 -4.78
CA PRO A 309 0.97 -6.90 -5.00
C PRO A 309 0.01 -6.61 -6.17
N GLY A 310 -0.60 -5.42 -6.20
CA GLY A 310 -1.63 -5.09 -7.20
C GLY A 310 -1.18 -5.28 -8.65
N THR A 311 0.12 -5.17 -8.96
CA THR A 311 0.68 -5.41 -10.30
C THR A 311 0.80 -6.90 -10.69
N LYS A 312 0.38 -7.82 -9.81
CA LYS A 312 0.49 -9.26 -10.00
C LYS A 312 -0.79 -9.98 -9.59
N TYR A 313 -1.08 -11.09 -10.24
CA TYR A 313 -2.17 -11.99 -9.88
C TYR A 313 -1.65 -13.32 -9.32
N GLN A 314 -2.48 -13.97 -8.51
CA GLN A 314 -2.15 -15.26 -7.92
C GLN A 314 -2.48 -16.41 -8.89
N GLN A 315 -1.50 -17.26 -9.17
CA GLN A 315 -1.71 -18.50 -9.90
C GLN A 315 -0.90 -19.64 -9.29
N GLY A 316 -1.59 -20.67 -8.78
CA GLY A 316 -0.93 -21.84 -8.18
C GLY A 316 -0.10 -21.51 -6.93
N GLY A 317 -0.50 -20.50 -6.15
CA GLY A 317 0.23 -20.05 -4.96
C GLY A 317 1.44 -19.16 -5.25
N VAL A 318 1.64 -18.74 -6.50
CA VAL A 318 2.73 -17.85 -6.91
C VAL A 318 2.16 -16.59 -7.55
N CYS A 319 2.78 -15.45 -7.31
CA CYS A 319 2.44 -14.17 -7.92
C CYS A 319 3.07 -14.05 -9.31
N LYS A 320 2.25 -13.75 -10.31
CA LYS A 320 2.67 -13.53 -11.70
C LYS A 320 2.26 -12.15 -12.15
N ASP A 321 3.09 -11.53 -12.99
CA ASP A 321 2.86 -10.16 -13.45
C ASP A 321 1.56 -10.05 -14.25
N CYS A 322 0.82 -8.97 -13.98
CA CYS A 322 -0.31 -8.55 -14.80
C CYS A 322 0.13 -8.20 -16.22
N HIS A 323 -0.84 -8.15 -17.14
CA HIS A 323 -0.56 -7.61 -18.47
C HIS A 323 -0.12 -6.13 -18.36
N ALA A 324 0.82 -5.70 -19.20
CA ALA A 324 1.39 -4.34 -19.15
C ALA A 324 0.36 -3.21 -19.38
N ASN A 325 -0.79 -3.54 -19.96
CA ASN A 325 -1.88 -2.60 -20.23
C ASN A 325 -2.94 -2.56 -19.10
N CYS A 326 -2.80 -3.37 -18.06
CA CYS A 326 -3.67 -3.31 -16.89
C CYS A 326 -3.28 -2.12 -16.00
N ASP A 327 -4.29 -1.51 -15.41
CA ASP A 327 -4.18 -0.44 -14.43
C ASP A 327 -5.00 -0.83 -13.19
N ASP A 328 -4.55 -0.45 -12.00
CA ASP A 328 -5.19 -0.83 -10.73
C ASP A 328 -5.33 -2.35 -10.49
N GLY A 329 -4.51 -3.15 -11.17
CA GLY A 329 -4.34 -4.60 -10.92
C GLY A 329 -5.13 -5.55 -11.80
N CYS A 330 -5.03 -6.85 -11.50
CA CYS A 330 -5.60 -7.90 -12.35
C CYS A 330 -5.89 -9.20 -11.59
N ASP A 331 -6.79 -10.01 -12.16
CA ASP A 331 -7.10 -11.38 -11.71
C ASP A 331 -6.47 -12.45 -12.62
N GLY A 332 -5.72 -12.03 -13.65
CA GLY A 332 -5.11 -12.94 -14.61
C GLY A 332 -4.29 -12.24 -15.69
N PRO A 333 -3.77 -13.01 -16.66
CA PRO A 333 -2.90 -12.48 -17.71
C PRO A 333 -3.63 -11.75 -18.84
N GLY A 334 -4.97 -11.71 -18.83
CA GLY A 334 -5.76 -11.10 -19.89
C GLY A 334 -5.59 -9.59 -19.94
N ALA A 335 -5.57 -9.02 -21.15
CA ALA A 335 -5.51 -7.58 -21.38
C ALA A 335 -6.91 -6.93 -21.48
N PHE A 336 -7.95 -7.53 -20.91
CA PHE A 336 -9.34 -7.05 -20.97
C PHE A 336 -9.87 -6.83 -19.56
N ILE A 337 -10.91 -6.01 -19.40
CA ILE A 337 -11.49 -5.76 -18.08
C ILE A 337 -12.43 -6.90 -17.71
N GLY A 338 -12.21 -7.51 -16.54
CA GLY A 338 -13.07 -8.57 -16.01
C GLY A 338 -12.31 -9.80 -15.48
N PRO A 339 -13.02 -10.93 -15.27
CA PRO A 339 -12.43 -12.12 -14.69
C PRO A 339 -11.24 -12.64 -15.51
N ARG A 340 -10.13 -12.96 -14.83
CA ARG A 340 -8.85 -13.37 -15.45
C ARG A 340 -8.17 -12.30 -16.30
N GLY A 341 -8.63 -11.06 -16.23
CA GLY A 341 -8.06 -9.90 -16.89
C GLY A 341 -7.76 -8.78 -15.90
N CYS A 342 -7.74 -7.55 -16.38
CA CYS A 342 -7.47 -6.36 -15.61
C CYS A 342 -8.70 -5.92 -14.79
N HIS A 343 -8.46 -5.25 -13.66
CA HIS A 343 -9.50 -4.55 -12.90
C HIS A 343 -9.87 -3.23 -13.56
N SER A 344 -8.88 -2.49 -14.07
CA SER A 344 -9.03 -1.26 -14.84
C SER A 344 -7.94 -1.15 -15.90
N CYS A 345 -8.06 -0.17 -16.80
CA CYS A 345 -7.06 0.13 -17.82
C CYS A 345 -7.00 1.63 -18.04
N LYS A 346 -5.82 2.15 -18.39
CA LYS A 346 -5.65 3.58 -18.70
C LYS A 346 -6.35 4.00 -19.99
N ARG A 347 -6.33 3.11 -20.98
CA ARG A 347 -7.05 3.26 -22.25
C ARG A 347 -7.58 1.91 -22.69
N GLY A 348 -8.77 1.87 -23.27
CA GLY A 348 -9.37 0.62 -23.73
C GLY A 348 -10.26 0.78 -24.95
N ILE A 349 -10.47 -0.30 -25.70
CA ILE A 349 -11.45 -0.36 -26.79
C ILE A 349 -12.77 -0.78 -26.20
N ALA A 350 -13.82 0.01 -26.42
CA ALA A 350 -15.16 -0.28 -25.93
C ALA A 350 -16.05 -0.73 -27.10
N ASP A 351 -16.73 -1.87 -26.92
CA ASP A 351 -17.77 -2.33 -27.83
C ASP A 351 -19.14 -1.90 -27.28
N PHE A 352 -19.75 -0.91 -27.94
CA PHE A 352 -21.06 -0.38 -27.60
C PHE A 352 -22.23 -1.14 -28.24
N TYR A 353 -21.95 -2.10 -29.13
CA TYR A 353 -23.01 -2.91 -29.77
C TYR A 353 -23.41 -4.09 -28.90
N ASN A 354 -22.47 -4.68 -28.14
CA ASN A 354 -22.70 -5.81 -27.23
C ASN A 354 -22.52 -5.41 -25.76
N ASN A 355 -23.58 -4.92 -25.13
CA ASN A 355 -23.65 -4.64 -23.68
C ASN A 355 -22.64 -3.60 -23.14
N VAL A 356 -22.02 -2.79 -24.01
CA VAL A 356 -21.12 -1.68 -23.65
C VAL A 356 -19.98 -2.15 -22.76
N THR A 357 -19.04 -2.93 -23.31
CA THR A 357 -17.93 -3.51 -22.54
C THR A 357 -16.57 -3.10 -23.09
N VAL A 358 -15.57 -2.98 -22.21
CA VAL A 358 -14.18 -2.80 -22.63
C VAL A 358 -13.61 -4.15 -23.04
N VAL A 359 -13.46 -4.34 -24.34
CA VAL A 359 -13.05 -5.62 -24.93
C VAL A 359 -11.54 -5.84 -24.82
N ASN A 360 -10.74 -4.77 -24.81
CA ASN A 360 -9.29 -4.86 -24.74
C ASN A 360 -8.67 -3.56 -24.24
N CYS A 361 -7.54 -3.67 -23.56
CA CYS A 361 -6.79 -2.56 -22.99
C CYS A 361 -5.61 -2.22 -23.89
N LEU A 362 -5.40 -0.91 -24.06
CA LEU A 362 -4.39 -0.33 -24.92
C LEU A 362 -3.29 0.32 -24.09
N PRO A 363 -2.08 0.47 -24.66
CA PRO A 363 -1.04 1.29 -24.04
C PRO A 363 -1.51 2.73 -23.82
N GLU A 364 -0.98 3.38 -22.78
CA GLU A 364 -1.41 4.72 -22.33
C GLU A 364 -1.27 5.79 -23.43
N GLU A 365 -0.14 5.84 -24.13
CA GLU A 365 0.08 6.83 -25.18
C GLU A 365 -0.38 6.37 -26.59
N ALA A 366 -0.90 5.15 -26.73
CA ALA A 366 -1.29 4.65 -28.05
C ALA A 366 -2.55 5.37 -28.59
N PRO A 367 -2.56 5.83 -29.86
CA PRO A 367 -3.75 6.39 -30.48
C PRO A 367 -4.83 5.31 -30.68
N CYS A 368 -6.09 5.72 -30.80
CA CYS A 368 -7.16 4.79 -31.14
C CYS A 368 -6.93 4.18 -32.53
N PRO A 369 -7.24 2.88 -32.73
CA PRO A 369 -7.15 2.24 -34.04
C PRO A 369 -8.02 2.94 -35.09
N ALA A 370 -7.69 2.76 -36.38
CA ALA A 370 -8.49 3.32 -37.47
C ALA A 370 -9.96 2.87 -37.37
N GLY A 371 -10.90 3.80 -37.58
CA GLY A 371 -12.33 3.57 -37.39
C GLY A 371 -12.80 3.70 -35.93
N TYR A 372 -11.96 4.16 -35.02
CA TYR A 372 -12.31 4.49 -33.64
C TYR A 372 -11.90 5.92 -33.27
N PHE A 373 -12.67 6.57 -32.41
CA PHE A 373 -12.34 7.87 -31.83
C PHE A 373 -12.21 7.77 -30.31
N SER A 374 -11.44 8.69 -29.72
CA SER A 374 -11.23 8.73 -28.27
C SER A 374 -12.37 9.48 -27.56
N GLU A 375 -12.96 8.83 -26.57
CA GLU A 375 -14.02 9.37 -25.72
C GLU A 375 -13.56 9.34 -24.26
N TYR A 376 -13.81 10.40 -23.50
CA TYR A 376 -13.49 10.48 -22.08
C TYR A 376 -14.65 9.94 -21.25
N VAL A 377 -14.38 9.02 -20.33
CA VAL A 377 -15.38 8.48 -19.41
C VAL A 377 -15.41 9.35 -18.16
N GLY A 378 -16.58 9.92 -17.87
CA GLY A 378 -16.77 10.78 -16.71
C GLY A 378 -16.46 10.08 -15.38
N GLU A 379 -16.09 10.85 -14.36
CA GLU A 379 -15.75 10.31 -13.04
C GLU A 379 -16.95 9.65 -12.33
N LYS A 380 -18.16 10.12 -12.62
CA LYS A 380 -19.43 9.60 -12.06
C LYS A 380 -20.18 8.76 -13.08
N GLU A 381 -19.51 7.76 -13.63
CA GLU A 381 -20.13 6.84 -14.59
C GLU A 381 -21.10 5.88 -13.88
N GLU A 382 -22.37 5.90 -14.31
CA GLU A 382 -23.42 5.03 -13.77
C GLU A 382 -23.45 3.67 -14.46
N ASN A 383 -22.94 3.58 -15.70
CA ASN A 383 -22.86 2.32 -16.41
C ASN A 383 -21.82 1.40 -15.74
N LYS A 384 -22.31 0.32 -15.12
CA LYS A 384 -21.49 -0.68 -14.40
C LYS A 384 -20.34 -1.22 -15.26
N ALA A 385 -20.50 -1.30 -16.58
CA ALA A 385 -19.49 -1.83 -17.48
C ALA A 385 -18.38 -0.82 -17.84
N LEU A 386 -18.65 0.49 -17.73
CA LEU A 386 -17.67 1.56 -17.94
C LEU A 386 -17.13 2.16 -16.65
N LYS A 387 -17.75 1.88 -15.50
CA LYS A 387 -17.27 2.30 -14.17
C LYS A 387 -15.79 2.00 -13.90
N PRO A 388 -15.21 0.86 -14.33
CA PRO A 388 -13.77 0.64 -14.18
C PRO A 388 -12.88 1.61 -14.97
N MET A 389 -13.44 2.31 -15.96
CA MET A 389 -12.77 3.33 -16.77
C MET A 389 -13.08 4.77 -16.31
N SER A 390 -13.74 4.97 -15.16
CA SER A 390 -14.04 6.32 -14.64
C SER A 390 -12.80 7.21 -14.58
N GLY A 391 -12.86 8.37 -15.24
CA GLY A 391 -11.74 9.31 -15.33
C GLY A 391 -10.67 8.96 -16.37
N LYS A 392 -10.94 7.96 -17.24
CA LYS A 392 -10.00 7.42 -18.23
C LYS A 392 -10.59 7.51 -19.65
N TYR A 393 -9.83 7.08 -20.67
CA TYR A 393 -10.23 7.19 -22.07
C TYR A 393 -10.63 5.84 -22.68
N VAL A 394 -11.68 5.82 -23.49
CA VAL A 394 -12.06 4.66 -24.29
C VAL A 394 -12.07 4.99 -25.78
N CYS A 395 -11.73 4.01 -26.61
CA CYS A 395 -11.85 4.09 -28.05
C CYS A 395 -13.21 3.52 -28.45
N ARG A 396 -14.08 4.37 -28.98
CA ARG A 396 -15.40 4.01 -29.48
C ARG A 396 -15.38 3.97 -30.99
N LYS A 397 -16.08 2.98 -31.57
CA LYS A 397 -16.16 2.82 -33.02
C LYS A 397 -16.89 4.00 -33.65
N CYS A 398 -16.38 4.50 -34.77
CA CYS A 398 -17.07 5.49 -35.60
C CYS A 398 -18.42 4.95 -36.07
N HIS A 399 -19.34 5.86 -36.42
CA HIS A 399 -20.60 5.51 -37.07
C HIS A 399 -20.32 4.72 -38.37
N GLU A 400 -21.18 3.77 -38.76
CA GLU A 400 -20.94 2.91 -39.92
C GLU A 400 -20.73 3.67 -41.24
N ARG A 401 -21.39 4.83 -41.37
CA ARG A 401 -21.24 5.78 -42.49
C ARG A 401 -19.95 6.61 -42.46
N CYS A 402 -19.13 6.50 -41.41
CA CYS A 402 -17.93 7.28 -41.20
C CYS A 402 -16.69 6.40 -40.96
N LYS A 403 -15.60 6.70 -41.67
CA LYS A 403 -14.33 5.97 -41.57
C LYS A 403 -13.33 6.62 -40.61
N GLN A 404 -13.25 7.95 -40.61
CA GLN A 404 -12.42 8.72 -39.67
C GLN A 404 -13.29 9.74 -38.95
N CYS A 405 -13.31 9.68 -37.62
CA CYS A 405 -14.19 10.51 -36.82
C CYS A 405 -13.49 11.07 -35.58
N THR A 406 -14.01 12.20 -35.08
CA THR A 406 -13.64 12.82 -33.79
C THR A 406 -14.72 12.62 -32.73
N GLY A 407 -15.86 12.04 -33.12
CA GLY A 407 -17.03 11.77 -32.29
C GLY A 407 -17.98 10.79 -32.96
N TYR A 408 -19.09 10.45 -32.31
CA TYR A 408 -20.12 9.60 -32.90
C TYR A 408 -21.06 10.44 -33.78
N GLY A 409 -20.99 10.24 -35.09
CA GLY A 409 -21.86 10.94 -36.04
C GLY A 409 -21.45 10.73 -37.49
N PHE A 410 -22.26 11.27 -38.39
CA PHE A 410 -22.05 11.22 -39.84
C PHE A 410 -22.01 12.63 -40.47
N HIS A 411 -22.02 13.68 -39.65
CA HIS A 411 -21.83 15.06 -40.09
C HIS A 411 -20.34 15.34 -40.33
N VAL A 412 -19.97 16.15 -41.33
CA VAL A 412 -18.57 16.41 -41.70
C VAL A 412 -17.75 17.10 -40.60
N SER A 413 -18.41 17.79 -39.67
CA SER A 413 -17.74 18.36 -38.47
C SER A 413 -17.24 17.29 -37.49
N VAL A 414 -17.82 16.09 -37.54
CA VAL A 414 -17.49 14.93 -36.71
C VAL A 414 -16.77 13.86 -37.53
N CYS A 415 -17.11 13.74 -38.81
CA CYS A 415 -16.60 12.75 -39.75
C CYS A 415 -15.70 13.39 -40.82
N SER A 416 -14.39 13.16 -40.75
CA SER A 416 -13.44 13.69 -41.73
C SER A 416 -13.38 12.90 -43.03
N GLU A 417 -13.76 11.61 -43.01
CA GLU A 417 -13.76 10.73 -44.17
C GLU A 417 -15.03 9.84 -44.17
N CYS A 418 -15.91 10.02 -45.17
CA CYS A 418 -17.12 9.20 -45.32
C CYS A 418 -16.77 7.78 -45.80
N THR A 419 -17.53 6.77 -45.33
CA THR A 419 -17.37 5.38 -45.78
C THR A 419 -17.81 5.22 -47.24
N TYR A 420 -18.92 5.86 -47.60
CA TYR A 420 -19.54 5.80 -48.93
C TYR A 420 -19.43 7.16 -49.63
N VAL A 421 -20.48 7.99 -49.61
CA VAL A 421 -20.54 9.28 -50.33
C VAL A 421 -20.82 10.47 -49.39
N ARG A 422 -20.37 11.66 -49.77
CA ARG A 422 -20.65 12.93 -49.07
C ARG A 422 -21.78 13.70 -49.77
N LYS A 423 -22.81 14.11 -49.04
CA LYS A 423 -23.85 15.04 -49.51
C LYS A 423 -23.79 16.33 -48.69
N GLY A 424 -23.17 17.37 -49.24
CA GLY A 424 -22.97 18.63 -48.55
C GLY A 424 -22.20 18.43 -47.23
N GLU A 425 -22.89 18.61 -46.10
CA GLU A 425 -22.30 18.51 -44.76
C GLU A 425 -22.51 17.16 -44.06
N GLN A 426 -23.01 16.13 -44.76
CA GLN A 426 -23.28 14.81 -44.17
C GLN A 426 -22.80 13.66 -45.05
N CYS A 427 -22.46 12.53 -44.43
CA CYS A 427 -22.13 11.28 -45.10
C CYS A 427 -23.39 10.42 -45.28
N GLU A 428 -23.61 9.96 -46.50
CA GLU A 428 -24.74 9.11 -46.88
C GLU A 428 -24.27 7.80 -47.50
N VAL A 429 -25.14 6.78 -47.48
CA VAL A 429 -24.84 5.48 -48.11
C VAL A 429 -24.99 5.58 -49.62
N GLU A 430 -26.02 6.29 -50.10
CA GLU A 430 -26.34 6.49 -51.51
C GLU A 430 -26.79 7.93 -51.78
N CYS A 431 -26.57 8.44 -52.99
CA CYS A 431 -27.02 9.78 -53.38
C CYS A 431 -28.55 9.79 -53.61
N PRO A 432 -29.28 10.79 -53.09
CA PRO A 432 -30.71 10.98 -53.37
C PRO A 432 -31.00 11.22 -54.86
N LEU A 433 -32.27 11.08 -55.26
CA LEU A 433 -32.69 11.10 -56.67
C LEU A 433 -32.26 12.36 -57.44
N ASP A 434 -32.17 13.51 -56.78
CA ASP A 434 -31.79 14.81 -57.34
C ASP A 434 -30.27 15.07 -57.37
N PHE A 435 -29.46 14.06 -57.05
CA PHE A 435 -28.00 14.11 -57.05
C PHE A 435 -27.41 12.91 -57.80
N PHE A 436 -26.21 13.08 -58.38
CA PHE A 436 -25.40 11.99 -58.91
C PHE A 436 -24.08 11.88 -58.16
N GLU A 437 -23.49 10.67 -58.17
CA GLU A 437 -22.20 10.42 -57.52
C GLU A 437 -21.03 10.82 -58.43
N ASP A 438 -20.25 11.81 -58.00
CA ASP A 438 -18.92 12.11 -58.54
C ASP A 438 -17.91 11.07 -58.02
N LYS A 439 -17.79 9.92 -58.71
CA LYS A 439 -16.95 8.78 -58.30
C LYS A 439 -15.51 9.15 -57.89
N PRO A 440 -14.78 10.02 -58.62
CA PRO A 440 -13.47 10.52 -58.19
C PRO A 440 -13.46 11.21 -56.82
N ARG A 441 -14.50 11.99 -56.51
CA ARG A 441 -14.59 12.78 -55.27
C ARG A 441 -15.42 12.13 -54.17
N LYS A 442 -16.15 11.05 -54.49
CA LYS A 442 -17.14 10.40 -53.64
C LYS A 442 -18.14 11.40 -53.04
N GLU A 443 -18.65 12.28 -53.89
CA GLU A 443 -19.54 13.37 -53.49
C GLU A 443 -20.81 13.36 -54.33
N CYS A 444 -21.95 13.63 -53.69
CA CYS A 444 -23.23 13.83 -54.34
C CYS A 444 -23.30 15.26 -54.88
N VAL A 445 -23.28 15.38 -56.20
CA VAL A 445 -23.38 16.67 -56.91
C VAL A 445 -24.81 16.83 -57.42
N PRO A 446 -25.44 18.02 -57.26
CA PRO A 446 -26.82 18.22 -57.71
C PRO A 446 -26.94 18.06 -59.23
N CYS A 447 -28.03 17.45 -59.65
CA CYS A 447 -28.39 17.38 -61.06
C CYS A 447 -28.72 18.77 -61.63
N HIS A 448 -28.79 18.87 -62.97
CA HIS A 448 -29.36 20.05 -63.62
C HIS A 448 -30.78 20.31 -63.09
N SER A 449 -31.21 21.58 -63.00
CA SER A 449 -32.51 21.98 -62.41
C SER A 449 -33.73 21.30 -63.05
N GLU A 450 -33.57 20.87 -64.30
CA GLU A 450 -34.60 20.19 -65.08
C GLU A 450 -34.51 18.66 -65.07
N CYS A 451 -33.57 18.07 -64.33
CA CYS A 451 -33.51 16.62 -64.14
C CYS A 451 -34.27 16.19 -62.88
N ARG A 452 -35.01 15.08 -62.93
CA ARG A 452 -35.50 14.36 -61.75
C ARG A 452 -34.49 13.31 -61.25
N MET A 453 -33.71 12.74 -62.16
CA MET A 453 -32.56 11.87 -61.90
C MET A 453 -31.50 12.15 -62.96
N CYS A 454 -30.22 12.03 -62.62
CA CYS A 454 -29.13 12.25 -63.57
C CYS A 454 -27.93 11.34 -63.31
N HIS A 455 -27.02 11.29 -64.27
CA HIS A 455 -25.70 10.66 -64.15
C HIS A 455 -24.55 11.65 -64.40
N GLY A 456 -24.88 12.94 -64.51
CA GLY A 456 -23.96 14.04 -64.75
C GLY A 456 -24.65 15.41 -64.56
N PRO A 457 -23.89 16.52 -64.62
CA PRO A 457 -24.40 17.85 -64.28
C PRO A 457 -25.17 18.56 -65.41
N LEU A 458 -25.09 18.07 -66.66
CA LEU A 458 -25.69 18.74 -67.81
C LEU A 458 -27.17 18.36 -67.98
N ALA A 459 -27.93 19.22 -68.67
CA ALA A 459 -29.32 18.94 -69.05
C ALA A 459 -29.46 17.71 -69.97
N SER A 460 -28.37 17.29 -70.62
CA SER A 460 -28.27 16.06 -71.43
C SER A 460 -28.03 14.80 -70.59
N ASP A 461 -27.55 14.97 -69.36
CA ASP A 461 -27.13 13.86 -68.49
C ASP A 461 -28.30 13.40 -67.58
N CYS A 462 -29.51 13.88 -67.85
CA CYS A 462 -30.71 13.52 -67.11
C CYS A 462 -31.20 12.13 -67.52
N SER A 463 -31.36 11.24 -66.55
CA SER A 463 -32.06 9.95 -66.73
C SER A 463 -33.58 10.13 -66.81
N SER A 464 -34.11 11.23 -66.25
CA SER A 464 -35.51 11.64 -66.38
C SER A 464 -35.65 13.15 -66.21
N CYS A 465 -36.59 13.77 -66.93
CA CYS A 465 -36.83 15.22 -66.89
C CYS A 465 -37.91 15.59 -65.85
N LEU A 466 -37.75 16.76 -65.24
CA LEU A 466 -38.76 17.35 -64.36
C LEU A 466 -39.98 17.85 -65.15
N HIS A 467 -39.72 18.50 -66.30
CA HIS A 467 -40.73 19.10 -67.17
C HIS A 467 -40.78 18.44 -68.56
N TYR A 468 -39.94 18.86 -69.53
CA TYR A 468 -40.01 18.38 -70.92
C TYR A 468 -38.65 17.90 -71.47
N ARG A 469 -38.65 16.82 -72.25
CA ARG A 469 -37.52 16.38 -73.10
C ARG A 469 -37.49 17.16 -74.41
N LEU A 470 -36.31 17.60 -74.82
CA LEU A 470 -36.02 18.22 -76.11
C LEU A 470 -35.03 17.31 -76.87
N TYR A 471 -35.52 16.59 -77.86
CA TYR A 471 -34.69 15.71 -78.68
C TYR A 471 -33.88 16.54 -79.69
N GLN A 472 -32.59 16.23 -79.84
CA GLN A 472 -31.71 16.97 -80.77
C GLN A 472 -32.05 16.71 -82.23
N ASP A 473 -32.70 15.59 -82.55
CA ASP A 473 -33.16 15.23 -83.90
C ASP A 473 -34.64 14.78 -83.88
N PRO A 474 -35.59 15.59 -84.37
CA PRO A 474 -37.02 15.30 -84.30
C PRO A 474 -37.50 14.32 -85.38
N ASP A 475 -36.72 14.10 -86.44
CA ASP A 475 -37.18 13.42 -87.66
C ASP A 475 -36.75 11.95 -87.76
N SER A 476 -36.22 11.36 -86.68
CA SER A 476 -35.71 9.97 -86.68
C SER A 476 -36.44 9.00 -85.76
N PHE A 477 -37.76 9.14 -85.57
CA PHE A 477 -38.59 8.17 -84.83
C PHE A 477 -38.56 6.78 -85.48
N ASP A 478 -37.58 5.94 -85.09
CA ASP A 478 -37.51 4.53 -85.49
C ASP A 478 -37.89 3.65 -84.29
N SER A 479 -39.12 3.15 -84.31
CA SER A 479 -39.65 2.21 -83.31
C SER A 479 -38.96 0.84 -83.32
N ALA A 480 -37.91 0.62 -84.13
CA ALA A 480 -37.25 -0.68 -84.30
C ALA A 480 -35.86 -0.82 -83.65
N LYS A 481 -35.28 0.24 -83.05
CA LYS A 481 -33.96 0.17 -82.41
C LYS A 481 -34.04 0.74 -81.00
N ASN A 482 -34.08 -0.15 -80.02
CA ASN A 482 -34.13 0.12 -78.57
C ASN A 482 -32.91 0.94 -78.08
N THR A 483 -32.84 2.19 -78.51
CA THR A 483 -31.74 3.14 -78.31
C THR A 483 -32.37 4.45 -77.85
N THR A 484 -32.09 4.85 -76.62
CA THR A 484 -32.50 6.13 -76.05
C THR A 484 -31.88 7.25 -76.88
N MET A 485 -32.68 8.02 -77.62
CA MET A 485 -32.18 9.20 -78.33
C MET A 485 -31.62 10.22 -77.33
N PRO A 486 -30.52 10.92 -77.65
CA PRO A 486 -30.02 12.00 -76.82
C PRO A 486 -31.05 13.13 -76.76
N TYR A 487 -31.43 13.51 -75.54
CA TYR A 487 -32.35 14.60 -75.26
C TYR A 487 -31.76 15.53 -74.21
N ASN A 488 -32.16 16.79 -74.25
CA ASN A 488 -31.91 17.75 -73.18
C ASN A 488 -33.22 17.99 -72.41
N CYS A 489 -33.17 18.12 -71.09
CA CYS A 489 -34.35 18.54 -70.33
C CYS A 489 -34.49 20.07 -70.32
N THR A 490 -35.72 20.56 -70.53
CA THR A 490 -36.05 21.99 -70.55
C THR A 490 -37.30 22.31 -69.73
N ALA A 491 -37.31 23.48 -69.08
CA ALA A 491 -38.47 24.00 -68.33
C ALA A 491 -39.60 24.46 -69.28
N THR A 492 -39.24 24.99 -70.43
CA THR A 492 -40.16 25.52 -71.45
C THR A 492 -39.76 25.07 -72.84
N CYS A 493 -40.75 24.83 -73.69
CA CYS A 493 -40.51 24.44 -75.08
C CYS A 493 -40.04 25.66 -75.91
N PRO A 494 -38.89 25.58 -76.62
CA PRO A 494 -38.39 26.66 -77.48
C PRO A 494 -39.35 26.97 -78.63
N GLU A 495 -39.21 28.16 -79.23
CA GLU A 495 -40.04 28.57 -80.39
C GLU A 495 -39.90 27.62 -81.60
N ASP A 496 -38.74 26.97 -81.75
CA ASP A 496 -38.49 25.96 -82.79
C ASP A 496 -39.25 24.63 -82.57
N PHE A 497 -39.79 24.42 -81.37
CA PHE A 497 -40.47 23.19 -80.92
C PHE A 497 -41.63 23.51 -79.95
N PRO A 498 -42.64 24.31 -80.35
CA PRO A 498 -43.54 24.97 -79.40
C PRO A 498 -44.58 24.03 -78.74
N HIS A 499 -44.78 22.83 -79.27
CA HIS A 499 -45.85 21.94 -78.84
C HIS A 499 -45.42 21.03 -77.68
N LYS A 500 -46.22 21.00 -76.59
CA LYS A 500 -46.01 20.13 -75.42
C LYS A 500 -46.78 18.82 -75.59
N VAL A 501 -46.09 17.69 -75.57
CA VAL A 501 -46.68 16.36 -75.71
C VAL A 501 -46.59 15.58 -74.40
N PHE A 502 -47.72 15.05 -73.94
CA PHE A 502 -47.85 14.23 -72.73
C PHE A 502 -48.18 12.78 -73.10
N PRO A 503 -47.21 11.85 -73.04
CA PRO A 503 -47.44 10.43 -73.35
C PRO A 503 -48.42 9.78 -72.36
N LYS A 504 -49.24 8.83 -72.84
CA LYS A 504 -50.15 8.05 -71.98
C LYS A 504 -49.42 7.01 -71.12
N ASP A 505 -48.21 6.64 -71.50
CA ASP A 505 -47.45 5.50 -70.94
C ASP A 505 -46.57 5.88 -69.73
N SER A 506 -46.90 6.97 -69.02
CA SER A 506 -46.15 7.51 -67.87
C SER A 506 -44.68 7.92 -68.13
N SER A 507 -44.23 7.90 -69.39
CA SER A 507 -42.93 8.47 -69.80
C SER A 507 -42.93 10.00 -69.74
N ASP A 508 -41.76 10.61 -69.55
CA ASP A 508 -41.63 12.07 -69.45
C ASP A 508 -42.22 12.80 -70.67
N ALA A 509 -42.84 13.95 -70.42
CA ALA A 509 -43.36 14.84 -71.46
C ALA A 509 -42.22 15.38 -72.35
N TYR A 510 -42.52 15.74 -73.60
CA TYR A 510 -41.50 16.23 -74.56
C TYR A 510 -42.01 17.35 -75.47
N CYS A 511 -41.09 18.12 -76.04
CA CYS A 511 -41.37 19.20 -76.98
C CYS A 511 -41.31 18.68 -78.43
N ALA A 512 -42.28 19.07 -79.25
CA ALA A 512 -42.39 18.68 -80.66
C ALA A 512 -42.50 19.90 -81.58
N ARG A 513 -41.96 19.77 -82.81
CA ARG A 513 -41.97 20.82 -83.83
C ARG A 513 -43.32 20.92 -84.54
N ASP A 514 -43.97 19.77 -84.70
CA ASP A 514 -45.22 19.66 -85.44
C ASP A 514 -46.16 18.72 -84.69
N MET A 515 -47.46 19.00 -84.74
CA MET A 515 -48.50 18.22 -84.03
C MET A 515 -48.75 16.85 -84.69
N SER A 516 -48.09 16.58 -85.81
CA SER A 516 -48.34 15.53 -86.79
C SER A 516 -47.73 14.15 -86.45
N LEU A 517 -46.89 14.04 -85.40
CA LEU A 517 -46.31 12.77 -84.94
C LEU A 517 -46.99 12.15 -83.70
N LEU A 518 -48.03 12.78 -83.16
CA LEU A 518 -49.06 12.03 -82.44
C LEU A 518 -49.78 11.22 -83.50
N GLY A 519 -49.47 9.92 -83.60
CA GLY A 519 -50.15 9.03 -84.53
C GLY A 519 -51.65 9.33 -84.52
N CYS A 520 -52.15 9.86 -85.63
CA CYS A 520 -53.54 9.78 -85.97
C CYS A 520 -53.85 8.29 -86.06
N VAL A 521 -54.19 7.67 -84.93
CA VAL A 521 -54.99 6.45 -84.98
C VAL A 521 -56.35 6.93 -85.42
N SER A 522 -56.63 6.72 -86.70
CA SER A 522 -57.95 6.84 -87.29
C SER A 522 -58.91 5.94 -86.50
N GLY A 523 -59.56 6.53 -85.51
CA GLY A 523 -60.74 6.02 -84.83
C GLY A 523 -61.68 7.19 -84.72
N PHE A 524 -62.74 7.18 -85.52
CA PHE A 524 -63.84 8.13 -85.49
C PHE A 524 -64.24 8.45 -84.04
N GLU A 525 -63.99 9.69 -83.59
CA GLU A 525 -64.98 10.61 -83.00
C GLU A 525 -64.27 11.86 -82.43
N VAL A 526 -64.59 12.97 -83.10
CA VAL A 526 -64.53 14.39 -82.72
C VAL A 526 -64.43 14.66 -81.21
N LEU A 527 -63.29 15.21 -80.76
CA LEU A 527 -63.15 16.41 -79.90
C LEU A 527 -61.69 16.60 -79.49
N ILE A 528 -60.98 17.38 -80.30
CA ILE A 528 -59.68 17.97 -79.96
C ILE A 528 -59.97 19.25 -79.17
N PHE A 529 -59.55 19.33 -77.90
CA PHE A 529 -59.31 20.61 -77.22
C PHE A 529 -57.85 20.99 -77.41
N ILE A 530 -57.61 21.84 -78.41
CA ILE A 530 -56.40 22.65 -78.52
C ILE A 530 -56.83 24.05 -78.08
N GLU A 531 -56.40 24.47 -76.89
CA GLU A 531 -56.30 25.90 -76.59
C GLU A 531 -54.99 26.40 -77.20
N CYS A 532 -55.10 26.95 -78.40
CA CYS A 532 -54.15 27.94 -78.91
C CYS A 532 -54.72 29.32 -78.61
N HIS A 533 -54.16 30.02 -77.62
CA HIS A 533 -54.16 31.48 -77.59
C HIS A 533 -52.98 32.05 -76.82
#